data_AF-A0A0G0I5L3-F1
#
_entry.id   AF-A0A0G0I5L3-F1
#
_cell.length_a   1.000
_cell.length_b   1.000
_cell.length_c   1.000
_cell.angle_alpha   90.00
_cell.angle_beta   90.00
_cell.angle_gamma   90.00
#
_symmetry.space_group_name_H-M   'P 1'
#
loop_
_entity.id
_entity.type
_entity.pdbx_description
1 polymer ?
#
loop_
_entity_poly.entity_id
_entity_poly.type
_entity_poly.pdbx_seq_one_letter_code
_entity_poly.pdbx_strand_id
1 'polypeptide(L)' 'MTKKTIPLFSPSDPTTWSPLLTLLQASQILNVSPWTLRQWDNKKKLLAVRIGTRQDRRYKKADLLKILDKGLK' A
#
# COMPACT_ATOMS: atom_id res chain seq x y z
N MET A 1 24.69 -4.08 22.80
CA MET A 1 24.72 -3.79 21.36
C MET A 1 23.36 -4.16 20.78
N THR A 2 22.44 -3.20 20.75
CA THR A 2 21.07 -3.43 20.27
C THR A 2 21.14 -3.77 18.79
N LYS A 3 20.69 -4.97 18.43
CA LYS A 3 20.43 -5.30 17.02
C LYS A 3 19.43 -4.25 16.56
N LYS A 4 19.84 -3.34 15.67
CA LYS A 4 18.92 -2.44 14.98
C LYS A 4 18.12 -3.33 14.03
N THR A 5 17.08 -3.97 14.57
CA THR A 5 16.21 -4.87 13.84
C THR A 5 15.61 -4.09 12.69
N ILE A 6 15.88 -4.52 11.46
CA ILE A 6 15.18 -4.01 10.27
C ILE A 6 13.69 -4.15 10.57
N PRO A 7 12.85 -3.09 10.46
CA PRO A 7 11.43 -3.25 10.71
C PRO A 7 10.90 -4.21 9.66
N LEU A 8 10.56 -5.42 10.10
CA LEU A 8 9.87 -6.41 9.28
C LEU A 8 8.54 -5.77 8.88
N PHE A 9 8.31 -5.60 7.57
CA PHE A 9 7.02 -5.10 7.10
C PHE A 9 5.92 -6.02 7.63
N SER A 10 5.05 -5.48 8.49
CA SER A 10 3.91 -6.19 9.05
C SER A 10 2.63 -5.62 8.44
N PRO A 11 1.86 -6.40 7.65
CA PRO A 11 0.62 -5.93 7.04
C PRO A 11 -0.46 -5.50 8.04
N SER A 12 -0.36 -5.93 9.30
CA SER A 12 -1.33 -5.61 10.36
C SER A 12 -1.02 -4.29 11.06
N ASP A 13 0.24 -3.85 11.06
CA ASP A 13 0.71 -2.73 11.89
C ASP A 13 1.05 -1.50 11.05
N PRO A 14 0.18 -0.45 11.04
CA PRO A 14 0.37 0.72 10.19
C PRO A 14 1.65 1.50 10.52
N THR A 15 2.18 1.41 11.74
CA THR A 15 3.41 2.09 12.18
C THR A 15 4.65 1.60 11.41
N THR A 16 4.63 0.36 10.90
CA THR A 16 5.77 -0.24 10.19
C THR A 16 5.84 0.14 8.71
N TRP A 17 4.79 0.77 8.17
CA TRP A 17 4.68 1.03 6.73
C TRP A 17 5.43 2.29 6.29
N SER A 18 6.18 2.16 5.19
CA SER A 18 6.74 3.27 4.42
C SER A 18 5.63 4.22 3.91
N PRO A 19 5.89 5.53 3.74
CA PRO A 19 4.93 6.47 3.15
C PRO A 19 4.44 6.06 1.76
N LEU A 20 5.30 5.37 1.00
CA LEU A 20 4.99 4.81 -0.32
C LEU A 20 5.15 3.30 -0.29
N LEU A 21 4.06 2.60 -0.58
CA LEU A 21 3.95 1.16 -0.57
C LEU A 21 3.97 0.61 -2.00
N THR A 22 4.57 -0.55 -2.16
CA THR A 22 4.53 -1.27 -3.44
C THR A 22 3.15 -1.91 -3.64
N LEU A 23 2.88 -2.36 -4.87
CA LEU A 23 1.64 -3.05 -5.19
C LEU A 23 1.43 -4.31 -4.35
N LEU A 24 2.49 -5.08 -4.08
CA LEU A 24 2.42 -6.27 -3.24
C LEU A 24 2.11 -5.92 -1.78
N GLN A 25 2.78 -4.91 -1.23
CA GLN A 25 2.52 -4.48 0.14
C GLN A 25 1.10 -3.95 0.31
N ALA A 26 0.62 -3.14 -0.63
CA ALA A 26 -0.76 -2.66 -0.63
C ALA A 26 -1.77 -3.82 -0.72
N SER A 27 -1.47 -4.86 -1.52
CA SER A 27 -2.35 -6.04 -1.62
C SER A 27 -2.43 -6.83 -0.32
N GLN A 28 -1.31 -6.94 0.40
CA GLN A 28 -1.25 -7.62 1.70
C GLN A 28 -2.01 -6.83 2.78
N ILE A 29 -1.88 -5.50 2.80
CA ILE A 29 -2.57 -4.63 3.78
C ILE A 29 -4.09 -4.71 3.60
N LEU A 30 -4.56 -4.63 2.35
CA LEU A 30 -5.99 -4.65 2.05
C LEU A 30 -6.56 -6.07 1.93
N ASN A 31 -5.71 -7.10 2.04
CA ASN A 31 -6.05 -8.51 1.83
C ASN A 31 -6.82 -8.76 0.50
N VAL A 32 -6.37 -8.14 -0.58
CA VAL A 32 -6.95 -8.28 -1.93
C VAL A 32 -5.90 -8.77 -2.92
N SER A 33 -6.33 -9.30 -4.07
CA SER A 33 -5.38 -9.69 -5.11
C SER A 33 -4.67 -8.46 -5.73
N PRO A 34 -3.40 -8.60 -6.14
CA PRO A 34 -2.68 -7.63 -6.97
C PRO A 34 -3.46 -7.17 -8.21
N TRP A 35 -4.25 -8.08 -8.79
CA TRP A 35 -5.09 -7.79 -9.95
C TRP A 35 -6.18 -6.78 -9.59
N THR A 36 -6.86 -7.00 -8.47
CA THR A 36 -7.90 -6.10 -7.97
C THR A 36 -7.39 -4.66 -7.80
N LEU A 37 -6.16 -4.47 -7.29
CA LEU A 37 -5.55 -3.15 -7.17
C LEU A 37 -5.30 -2.47 -8.53
N ARG A 38 -4.86 -3.23 -9.55
CA ARG A 38 -4.70 -2.68 -10.91
C ARG A 38 -6.04 -2.27 -11.50
N GLN A 39 -7.11 -3.03 -11.22
CA GLN A 39 -8.47 -2.65 -11.60
C GLN A 39 -8.93 -1.39 -10.88
N TRP A 40 -8.59 -1.22 -9.59
CA TRP A 40 -8.93 -0.02 -8.84
C TRP A 40 -8.23 1.23 -9.35
N ASP A 41 -6.97 1.10 -9.79
CA ASP A 41 -6.23 2.16 -10.47
C ASP A 41 -6.92 2.57 -11.78
N ASN A 42 -7.32 1.59 -12.61
CA ASN A 42 -8.09 1.86 -13.84
C ASN A 42 -9.44 2.54 -13.56
N LYS A 43 -10.12 2.12 -12.47
CA LYS A 43 -11.41 2.68 -12.03
C LYS A 43 -11.28 3.97 -11.21
N LYS A 44 -10.06 4.51 -11.03
CA LYS A 44 -9.76 5.68 -10.19
C LYS A 44 -10.26 5.58 -8.74
N LYS A 45 -10.42 4.36 -8.21
CA LYS A 45 -10.82 4.11 -6.81
C LYS A 45 -9.64 4.26 -5.84
N LEU A 46 -8.45 3.87 -6.29
CA LEU A 46 -7.18 4.01 -5.58
C LEU A 46 -6.16 4.55 -6.58
N LEU A 47 -5.75 5.79 -6.41
CA LEU A 47 -4.82 6.44 -7.34
C LEU A 47 -3.38 6.03 -7.02
N ALA A 48 -2.75 5.30 -7.95
CA ALA A 48 -1.32 5.01 -7.84
C ALA A 48 -0.50 6.25 -8.22
N VAL A 49 0.51 6.55 -7.42
CA VAL A 49 1.60 7.46 -7.79
C VAL A 49 2.53 6.71 -8.74
N ARG A 50 2.70 7.24 -9.95
CA ARG A 50 3.64 6.70 -10.93
C ARG A 50 5.01 7.33 -10.69
N ILE A 51 6.02 6.51 -10.45
CA ILE A 51 7.38 6.97 -10.12
C ILE A 51 8.36 6.52 -11.20
N GLY A 52 9.23 7.44 -11.62
CA GLY A 52 10.30 7.19 -12.58
C GLY A 52 9.84 7.12 -14.04
N THR A 53 10.80 6.87 -14.93
CA THR A 53 10.58 6.78 -16.39
C THR A 53 9.70 5.60 -16.78
N ARG A 54 9.79 4.48 -16.03
CA ARG A 54 8.97 3.27 -16.22
C ARG A 54 7.56 3.38 -15.64
N GLN A 55 7.25 4.48 -14.94
CA GLN A 55 5.95 4.72 -14.31
C GLN A 55 5.54 3.62 -13.32
N ASP A 56 6.46 3.22 -12.45
CA ASP A 56 6.18 2.20 -11.44
C ASP A 56 5.07 2.65 -10.50
N ARG A 57 4.10 1.77 -10.27
CA ARG A 57 2.93 2.06 -9.44
C ARG A 57 3.29 1.95 -7.96
N ARG A 58 3.15 3.06 -7.23
CA ARG A 58 3.26 3.10 -5.77
C ARG A 58 1.99 3.68 -5.15
N TYR A 59 1.65 3.21 -3.96
CA TYR A 59 0.46 3.65 -3.26
C TYR A 59 0.86 4.45 -2.03
N LYS A 60 0.18 5.57 -1.79
CA LYS A 60 0.38 6.34 -0.57
C LYS A 60 -0.25 5.60 0.60
N LYS A 61 0.49 5.48 1.70
CA LYS A 61 -0.01 4.96 2.97
C LYS A 61 -1.34 5.61 3.40
N ALA A 62 -1.42 6.94 3.27
CA ALA A 62 -2.60 7.69 3.66
C ALA A 62 -3.86 7.28 2.87
N ASP A 63 -3.72 6.95 1.58
CA ASP A 63 -4.86 6.56 0.76
C ASP A 63 -5.33 5.14 1.08
N LEU A 64 -4.42 4.23 1.43
CA LEU A 64 -4.78 2.90 1.92
C LEU A 64 -5.51 2.97 3.26
N LEU A 65 -5.04 3.81 4.19
CA LEU A 65 -5.71 4.04 5.48
C LEU A 65 -7.13 4.60 5.29
N LYS A 66 -7.32 5.53 4.36
CA LYS A 66 -8.67 6.05 4.02
C LYS A 66 -9.60 4.98 3.48
N ILE A 67 -9.08 4.01 2.73
CA ILE A 67 -9.90 2.91 2.19
C ILE A 67 -10.31 1.96 3.31
N LEU A 68 -9.38 1.63 4.21
CA LEU A 68 -9.67 0.79 5.38
C LEU A 68 -10.75 1.43 6.27
N ASP A 69 -10.64 2.73 6.52
CA ASP A 69 -11.62 3.49 7.31
C ASP A 69 -13.00 3.55 6.62
N LYS A 70 -13.04 3.76 5.29
CA LYS A 70 -14.28 3.75 4.52
C LYS A 70 -14.98 2.39 4.46
N GLY A 71 -14.25 1.29 4.65
CA GLY A 71 -14.77 -0.09 4.58
C GLY A 71 -15.41 -0.60 5.88
N LEU A 72 -15.37 0.18 6.97
CA LEU A 72 -15.93 -0.15 8.29
C LEU A 72 -17.21 0.63 8.61
N LYS A 73 -17.98 1.02 7.59
CA LYS A 73 -19.31 1.62 7.78
C LYS A 73 -20.42 0.63 7.47
#